data_AF-A0A2E9KYB3-F1
#
_entry.id   AF-A0A2E9KYB3-F1
#
_cell.length_a   1.000
_cell.length_b   1.000
_cell.length_c   1.000
_cell.angle_alpha   90.00
_cell.angle_beta   90.00
_cell.angle_gamma   90.00
#
_symmetry.space_group_name_H-M   'P 1'
#
loop_
_entity.id
_entity.type
_entity.pdbx_description
1 polymer ?
#
loop_
_entity_poly.entity_id
_entity_poly.type
_entity_poly.pdbx_seq_one_letter_code
_entity_poly.pdbx_strand_id
1 'polypeptide(L)'
;MMNLLGEHIPAIQAWHAGLPAEAHLHWYGKAEVRPGRKMAHLNLCAASLDEALEELEKWNLRSPPKRITPDKDLDLPCKLQRNG
;
A
#
# COMPACT_ATOMS: atom_id res chain seq x y z
N MET A 1 8.27 -6.47 8.39
CA MET A 1 6.86 -6.87 8.34
C MET A 1 6.00 -5.84 9.06
N MET A 2 4.87 -5.43 8.47
CA MET A 2 3.93 -4.46 9.06
C MET A 2 2.50 -5.01 9.03
N ASN A 3 1.79 -4.90 10.15
CA ASN A 3 0.40 -5.33 10.26
C ASN A 3 -0.54 -4.21 9.80
N LEU A 4 -1.48 -4.55 8.92
CA LEU A 4 -2.51 -3.64 8.44
C LEU A 4 -3.79 -3.90 9.21
N LEU A 5 -4.27 -2.87 9.92
CA LEU A 5 -5.49 -2.93 10.71
C LEU A 5 -6.69 -2.54 9.86
N GLY A 6 -7.90 -2.77 10.36
CA GLY A 6 -9.12 -2.44 9.64
C GLY A 6 -9.21 -0.97 9.21
N GLU A 7 -8.71 -0.05 10.03
CA GLU A 7 -8.67 1.38 9.71
C GLU A 7 -7.73 1.73 8.54
N HIS A 8 -6.76 0.86 8.21
CA HIS A 8 -5.85 1.07 7.08
C HIS A 8 -6.44 0.58 5.75
N ILE A 9 -7.46 -0.30 5.77
CA ILE A 9 -7.98 -0.95 4.56
C ILE A 9 -8.47 0.03 3.49
N PRO A 10 -9.26 1.08 3.82
CA PRO A 10 -9.70 2.04 2.82
C PRO A 10 -8.54 2.74 2.10
N ALA A 11 -7.46 3.07 2.84
CA ALA A 11 -6.27 3.68 2.25
C ALA A 11 -5.54 2.70 1.34
N ILE A 12 -5.28 1.48 1.81
CA ILE A 12 -4.57 0.43 1.05
C ILE A 12 -5.27 0.11 -0.27
N GLN A 13 -6.60 0.06 -0.29
CA GLN A 13 -7.34 -0.21 -1.53
C GLN A 13 -7.00 0.79 -2.64
N ALA A 14 -6.68 2.04 -2.31
CA ALA A 14 -6.34 3.07 -3.28
C ALA A 14 -4.94 2.92 -3.90
N TRP A 15 -3.97 2.34 -3.19
CA TRP A 15 -2.57 2.36 -3.61
C TRP A 15 -1.88 0.98 -3.67
N HIS A 16 -2.50 -0.10 -3.18
CA HIS A 16 -1.85 -1.43 -3.13
C HIS A 16 -1.39 -1.95 -4.51
N ALA A 17 -2.06 -1.54 -5.58
CA ALA A 17 -1.70 -1.91 -6.94
C ALA A 17 -0.40 -1.26 -7.42
N GLY A 18 0.04 -0.17 -6.79
CA GLY A 18 1.31 0.52 -7.07
C GLY A 18 2.48 0.01 -6.24
N LEU A 19 2.26 -0.96 -5.34
CA LEU A 19 3.32 -1.50 -4.51
C LEU A 19 4.47 -2.06 -5.38
N PRO A 20 5.73 -1.88 -4.94
CA PRO A 20 6.88 -2.40 -5.66
C PRO A 20 6.90 -3.94 -5.63
N ALA A 21 7.65 -4.57 -6.54
CA ALA A 21 7.68 -6.04 -6.66
C ALA A 21 8.22 -6.75 -5.41
N GLU A 22 9.04 -6.04 -4.64
CA GLU A 22 9.66 -6.45 -3.39
C GLU A 22 8.68 -6.38 -2.20
N ALA A 23 7.47 -5.86 -2.43
CA ALA A 23 6.40 -5.77 -1.45
C ALA A 23 5.42 -6.94 -1.60
N HIS A 24 5.32 -7.74 -0.55
CA HIS A 24 4.44 -8.89 -0.47
C HIS A 24 3.28 -8.60 0.49
N LEU A 25 2.12 -8.30 -0.08
CA LEU A 25 0.87 -8.09 0.64
C LEU A 25 0.09 -9.40 0.79
N HIS A 26 -0.24 -9.78 2.01
CA HIS A 26 -1.06 -10.96 2.31
C HIS A 26 -2.33 -10.59 3.08
N TRP A 27 -3.47 -10.87 2.47
CA TRP A 27 -4.81 -10.69 3.03
C TRP A 27 -5.22 -11.89 3.88
N TYR A 28 -5.78 -11.65 5.07
CA TYR A 28 -6.31 -12.74 5.92
C TYR A 28 -7.69 -13.24 5.49
N GLY A 29 -8.30 -12.71 4.42
CA GLY A 29 -9.62 -13.16 3.93
C GLY A 29 -10.79 -12.88 4.87
N LYS A 30 -10.66 -11.92 5.79
CA LYS A 30 -11.70 -11.56 6.76
C LYS A 30 -12.80 -10.74 6.07
N ALA A 31 -14.05 -11.22 6.13
CA ALA A 31 -15.19 -10.58 5.47
C ALA A 31 -15.52 -9.18 6.01
N GLU A 32 -15.27 -8.92 7.29
CA GLU A 32 -15.63 -7.66 7.95
C GLU A 32 -14.40 -6.89 8.44
N VAL A 33 -14.32 -5.64 8.00
CA VAL A 33 -13.31 -4.65 8.39
C VAL A 33 -13.72 -4.00 9.71
N ARG A 34 -12.87 -4.09 10.74
CA ARG A 34 -13.10 -3.47 12.06
C ARG A 34 -11.84 -2.75 12.56
N PRO A 35 -11.95 -1.56 13.18
CA PRO A 35 -10.80 -0.88 13.80
C PRO A 35 -10.05 -1.80 14.78
N GLY A 36 -8.72 -1.67 14.84
CA GLY A 36 -7.87 -2.52 15.68
C GLY A 36 -7.71 -3.98 15.22
N ARG A 37 -8.52 -4.47 14.28
CA ARG A 37 -8.44 -5.86 13.80
C ARG A 37 -7.37 -5.98 12.72
N LYS A 38 -6.42 -6.92 12.87
CA LYS A 38 -5.45 -7.26 11.81
C LYS A 38 -6.17 -7.83 10.59
N MET A 39 -6.12 -7.13 9.47
CA MET A 39 -6.81 -7.49 8.22
C MET A 39 -5.85 -8.01 7.14
N ALA A 40 -4.60 -7.55 7.16
CA ALA A 40 -3.53 -8.03 6.29
C ALA A 40 -2.16 -7.81 6.94
N HIS A 41 -1.11 -8.31 6.31
CA HIS A 41 0.26 -7.86 6.58
C HIS A 41 1.00 -7.59 5.28
N LEU A 42 1.92 -6.63 5.35
CA LEU A 42 2.83 -6.29 4.28
C LEU A 42 4.25 -6.66 4.70
N ASN A 43 4.95 -7.41 3.86
CA ASN A 43 6.40 -7.55 3.94
C ASN A 43 7.03 -6.72 2.83
N LEU A 44 8.06 -5.98 3.17
CA LEU A 44 8.90 -5.30 2.20
C LEU A 44 10.31 -5.84 2.37
N CYS A 45 10.90 -6.30 1.27
CA CYS A 45 12.28 -6.75 1.22
C CYS A 45 13.15 -5.62 0.66
N ALA A 46 14.24 -5.27 1.34
CA ALA A 46 15.21 -4.29 0.90
C ALA A 46 16.62 -4.74 1.32
N ALA A 47 17.67 -4.08 0.81
CA ALA A 47 19.04 -4.44 1.14
C ALA A 47 19.41 -4.04 2.59
N SER A 48 18.69 -3.08 3.17
CA SER A 48 18.86 -2.62 4.55
C SER A 48 17.52 -2.29 5.21
N LEU A 49 17.55 -2.16 6.55
CA LEU A 49 16.37 -1.73 7.31
C LEU A 49 15.98 -0.29 6.96
N ASP A 50 16.96 0.59 6.76
CA ASP A 50 16.72 2.01 6.47
C ASP A 50 16.03 2.19 5.11
N GLU A 51 16.49 1.49 4.07
CA GLU A 51 15.81 1.47 2.76
C GLU A 51 14.36 0.98 2.89
N ALA A 52 14.12 -0.07 3.68
CA ALA A 52 12.77 -0.57 3.90
C ALA A 52 11.88 0.46 4.63
N LEU A 53 12.46 1.28 5.52
CA LEU A 53 11.72 2.33 6.22
C LEU A 53 11.42 3.51 5.31
N GLU A 54 12.39 3.97 4.52
CA GLU A 54 12.21 5.05 3.54
C GLU A 54 11.13 4.70 2.50
N GLU A 55 11.14 3.46 2.01
CA GLU A 55 10.12 3.00 1.07
C GLU A 55 8.74 2.94 1.73
N LEU A 56 8.63 2.45 2.97
CA LEU A 56 7.36 2.45 3.71
C LEU A 56 6.80 3.87 3.97
N GLU A 57 7.67 4.88 4.11
CA GLU A 57 7.25 6.28 4.29
C GLU A 57 6.56 6.85 3.05
N LYS A 58 6.99 6.47 1.85
CA LYS A 58 6.34 6.90 0.58
C LYS A 58 4.87 6.52 0.52
N TRP A 59 4.53 5.36 1.08
CA TRP A 59 3.17 4.84 1.14
C TRP A 59 2.37 5.38 2.34
N ASN A 60 2.97 6.31 3.11
CA ASN A 60 2.40 6.93 4.30
C ASN A 60 1.88 5.91 5.32
N LEU A 61 2.53 4.74 5.38
CA LEU A 61 2.05 3.58 6.13
C LEU A 61 2.31 3.69 7.65
N ARG A 62 3.27 4.52 8.05
CA ARG A 62 3.66 4.75 9.46
C ARG A 62 2.97 5.95 10.10
N SER A 63 2.52 6.92 9.31
CA SER A 63 1.90 8.14 9.84
C SER A 63 0.37 8.00 9.85
N PRO A 64 -0.35 8.60 10.81
CA PRO A 64 -1.80 8.71 10.71
C PRO A 64 -2.16 9.37 9.37
N PRO A 65 -3.21 8.91 8.67
CA PRO A 65 -3.46 9.33 7.30
C PRO A 65 -3.68 10.83 7.23
N LYS A 66 -2.66 11.56 6.76
CA LYS A 66 -2.83 12.91 6.22
C LYS A 66 -3.62 12.75 4.94
N ARG A 67 -4.76 13.45 4.86
CA ARG A 67 -5.68 13.49 3.72
C ARG A 67 -4.88 13.47 2.40
N ILE A 68 -4.93 12.33 1.69
CA ILE A 68 -4.24 12.15 0.42
C ILE A 68 -4.93 13.08 -0.58
N THR A 69 -4.26 14.16 -0.96
CA THR A 69 -4.57 14.85 -2.22
C THR A 69 -3.94 14.02 -3.34
N PRO A 70 -4.59 13.86 -4.51
CA PRO A 70 -3.99 13.15 -5.62
C PRO A 70 -2.69 13.86 -5.98
N ASP A 71 -1.58 13.15 -5.82
CA ASP A 71 -0.28 13.60 -6.29
C ASP A 71 -0.31 13.60 -7.81
N LYS A 72 0.07 14.72 -8.42
CA LYS A 72 -0.10 14.99 -9.86
C LYS A 72 0.90 14.24 -10.74
N ASP A 73 1.83 13.51 -10.14
CA ASP A 73 2.96 12.91 -10.85
C ASP A 73 2.89 11.39 -11.00
N LEU A 74 1.76 10.74 -10.64
CA LEU A 74 1.48 9.36 -11.03
C LEU A 74 0.74 9.29 -12.39
N ASP A 75 1.27 10.00 -13.39
CA ASP A 75 0.92 9.78 -14.79
C ASP A 75 1.60 8.49 -15.25
N LEU A 76 0.96 7.35 -14.96
CA LEU A 76 1.27 6.09 -15.60
C LEU A 76 0.78 6.23 -17.06
N PRO A 77 1.65 6.14 -18.10
CA PRO A 77 1.13 6.03 -19.46
C PRO A 77 0.53 4.64 -19.62
N CYS A 78 -0.77 4.53 -19.30
CA CYS A 78 -1.63 3.48 -19.79
C CYS A 78 -1.71 3.63 -21.30
N LYS A 79 -0.70 3.14 -22.03
CA LYS A 79 -0.82 2.82 -23.44
C LYS A 79 -1.75 1.61 -23.56
N LEU A 80 -3.03 1.88 -23.39
CA LEU A 80 -4.10 1.01 -23.84
C LEU A 80 -3.96 0.90 -25.36
N GLN A 81 -3.44 -0.23 -25.82
CA GLN A 81 -3.60 -0.65 -27.20
C GLN A 81 -5.10 -0.69 -27.50
N ARG A 82 -5.59 0.28 -28.27
CA ARG A 82 -6.88 0.19 -28.94
C ARG A 82 -6.62 -0.24 -30.38
N ASN A 83 -7.10 -1.44 -30.66
CA ASN A 83 -7.26 -1.98 -31.99
C ASN A 83 -8.08 -1.03 -32.87
N GLY A 84 -7.60 -0.84 -34.10
CA GLY A 84 -8.32 -0.31 -35.25
C GLY A 84 -7.76 -0.98 -36.48
#